data_AF-A0A926D3D0-F1
#
_entry.id   AF-A0A926D3D0-F1
#
_cell.length_a   1.000
_cell.length_b   1.000
_cell.length_c   1.000
_cell.angle_alpha   90.00
_cell.angle_beta   90.00
_cell.angle_gamma   90.00
#
_symmetry.space_group_name_H-M   'P 1'
#
loop_
_entity.id
_entity.type
_entity.pdbx_description
1 polymer ?
#
loop_
_entity_poly.entity_id
_entity_poly.type
_entity_poly.pdbx_seq_one_letter_code
_entity_poly.pdbx_strand_id
1 'polypeptide(L)'
;MAGFTKRQREIMAAVRPLLALPGVTERETKTQLAFAAGVQFAWLSPAPSGKGLFVSFGLPAPLDSPRAPSVQPYPGRFTHHVTLEGPEGADGELAGWLKEAYDFARFRAARRSPRSR
;
A
#
# COMPACT_ATOMS: atom_id res chain seq x y z
N MET A 1 17.18 -16.08 -7.27
CA MET A 1 15.88 -15.35 -7.29
C MET A 1 16.14 -13.93 -7.73
N ALA A 2 15.59 -13.52 -8.88
CA ALA A 2 15.76 -12.18 -9.43
C ALA A 2 14.92 -11.17 -8.64
N GLY A 3 15.44 -9.94 -8.46
CA GLY A 3 14.69 -8.83 -7.86
C GLY A 3 13.67 -8.22 -8.83
N PHE A 4 13.12 -7.06 -8.49
CA PHE A 4 12.15 -6.35 -9.33
C PHE A 4 12.68 -6.09 -10.76
N THR A 5 11.82 -6.36 -11.75
CA THR A 5 12.09 -6.07 -13.17
C THR A 5 12.11 -4.56 -13.43
N LYS A 6 12.63 -4.14 -14.59
CA LYS A 6 12.63 -2.72 -14.99
C LYS A 6 11.22 -2.10 -14.92
N ARG A 7 10.22 -2.79 -15.48
CA ARG A 7 8.82 -2.35 -15.47
C ARG A 7 8.26 -2.23 -14.05
N GLN A 8 8.56 -3.19 -13.18
CA GLN A 8 8.15 -3.11 -11.78
C GLN A 8 8.79 -1.92 -11.07
N ARG A 9 10.06 -1.62 -11.36
CA ARG A 9 10.72 -0.43 -10.80
C ARG A 9 10.11 0.87 -11.31
N GLU A 10 9.68 0.94 -12.57
CA GLU A 10 8.95 2.09 -13.11
C GLU A 10 7.62 2.31 -12.38
N ILE A 11 6.86 1.24 -12.12
CA ILE A 11 5.63 1.31 -11.32
C ILE A 11 5.95 1.78 -9.88
N MET A 12 6.99 1.23 -9.25
CA MET A 12 7.41 1.67 -7.91
C MET A 12 7.76 3.16 -7.89
N ALA A 13 8.47 3.64 -8.91
CA ALA A 13 8.83 5.05 -9.05
C ALA A 13 7.59 5.95 -9.22
N ALA A 14 6.55 5.48 -9.90
CA ALA A 14 5.29 6.21 -10.06
C ALA A 14 4.45 6.24 -8.78
N VAL A 15 4.48 5.19 -7.96
CA VAL A 15 3.72 5.12 -6.70
C VAL A 15 4.38 5.90 -5.56
N ARG A 16 5.72 5.93 -5.49
CA ARG A 16 6.47 6.67 -4.45
C ARG A 16 5.99 8.12 -4.20
N PRO A 17 5.80 8.98 -5.21
CA PRO A 17 5.33 10.35 -4.98
C PRO A 17 3.92 10.42 -4.38
N LEU A 18 3.06 9.42 -4.62
CA LEU A 18 1.73 9.35 -3.99
C LEU A 18 1.81 9.12 -2.48
N LEU A 19 2.93 8.58 -1.99
CA LEU A 19 3.17 8.22 -0.60
C LEU A 19 4.26 9.08 0.07
N ALA A 20 4.67 10.17 -0.57
CA ALA A 20 5.59 11.17 -0.02
C ALA A 20 4.89 12.05 1.05
N LEU A 21 4.29 11.41 2.04
CA LEU A 21 3.50 12.02 3.11
C LEU A 21 4.32 12.14 4.41
N PRO A 22 3.97 13.07 5.32
CA PRO A 22 4.73 13.29 6.55
C PRO A 22 4.88 12.02 7.41
N GLY A 23 6.11 11.70 7.78
CA GLY A 23 6.42 10.56 8.67
C GLY A 23 6.21 9.18 8.04
N VAL A 24 6.01 9.11 6.71
CA VAL A 24 6.06 7.83 6.00
C VAL A 24 7.50 7.35 5.91
N THR A 25 7.74 6.10 6.29
CA THR A 25 8.99 5.40 6.06
C THR A 25 8.80 4.33 4.98
N GLU A 26 9.85 4.14 4.19
CA GLU A 26 9.91 3.18 3.11
C GLU A 26 10.88 2.04 3.46
N ARG A 27 10.49 0.80 3.16
CA ARG A 27 11.37 -0.37 3.26
C ARG A 27 11.28 -1.23 2.01
N GLU A 28 12.31 -1.19 1.18
CA GLU A 28 12.49 -2.09 0.03
C GLU A 28 13.22 -3.37 0.46
N THR A 29 12.75 -4.50 -0.07
CA THR A 29 13.36 -5.84 0.05
C THR A 29 13.45 -6.45 -1.35
N LYS A 30 13.96 -7.69 -1.45
CA LYS A 30 14.06 -8.38 -2.75
C LYS A 30 12.71 -8.57 -3.46
N THR A 31 11.61 -8.66 -2.72
CA THR A 31 10.29 -9.03 -3.25
C THR A 31 9.17 -8.07 -2.85
N GLN A 32 9.45 -7.10 -1.99
CA GLN A 32 8.43 -6.18 -1.50
C GLN A 32 8.98 -4.80 -1.24
N LEU A 33 8.13 -3.80 -1.45
CA LEU A 33 8.31 -2.42 -1.03
C LEU A 33 7.18 -2.06 -0.08
N ALA A 34 7.51 -1.80 1.19
CA ALA A 34 6.53 -1.52 2.23
C ALA A 34 6.58 -0.06 2.69
N PHE A 35 5.42 0.51 2.98
CA PHE A 35 5.26 1.86 3.52
C PHE A 35 4.61 1.82 4.91
N ALA A 36 5.13 2.63 5.82
CA ALA A 36 4.66 2.71 7.20
C ALA A 36 4.56 4.14 7.71
N ALA A 37 3.56 4.42 8.53
CA ALA A 37 3.41 5.67 9.28
C ALA A 37 3.18 5.33 10.76
N GLY A 38 4.24 4.90 11.44
CA GLY A 38 4.19 4.25 12.76
C GLY A 38 3.73 2.79 12.71
N VAL A 39 2.77 2.45 11.84
CA VAL A 39 2.41 1.08 11.46
C VAL A 39 2.40 0.94 9.94
N GLN A 40 2.69 -0.26 9.43
CA GLN A 40 2.62 -0.52 7.98
C GLN A 40 1.17 -0.45 7.48
N PHE A 41 1.00 0.14 6.30
CA PHE A 41 -0.31 0.41 5.73
C PHE A 41 -0.43 0.15 4.24
N ALA A 42 0.68 0.17 3.50
CA ALA A 42 0.71 -0.16 2.08
C ALA A 42 1.94 -1.00 1.71
N TRP A 43 1.79 -1.88 0.72
CA TRP A 43 2.83 -2.76 0.21
C TRP A 43 2.73 -2.89 -1.31
N LEU A 44 3.89 -2.95 -1.96
CA LEU A 44 4.02 -3.30 -3.36
C LEU A 44 4.78 -4.62 -3.47
N SER A 45 4.23 -5.57 -4.21
CA SER A 45 4.86 -6.88 -4.48
C SER A 45 4.59 -7.34 -5.91
N PRO A 46 5.42 -8.20 -6.51
CA PRO A 46 5.16 -8.77 -7.84
C PRO A 46 3.73 -9.32 -7.94
N ALA A 47 3.00 -8.89 -8.98
CA ALA A 47 1.70 -9.47 -9.29
C ALA A 47 1.88 -10.95 -9.71
N PRO A 48 0.90 -11.83 -9.44
CA PRO A 48 0.94 -13.24 -9.85
C PRO A 48 1.13 -13.45 -11.35
N SER A 49 0.70 -12.48 -12.16
CA SER A 49 0.92 -12.47 -13.62
C SER A 49 2.38 -12.29 -14.02
N GLY A 50 3.25 -11.84 -13.10
CA GLY A 50 4.66 -11.51 -13.35
C GLY A 50 4.90 -10.20 -14.11
N LYS A 51 3.84 -9.54 -14.60
CA LYS A 51 3.95 -8.37 -15.50
C LYS A 51 3.89 -7.01 -14.80
N GLY A 52 3.51 -6.98 -13.53
CA GLY A 52 3.24 -5.76 -12.78
C GLY A 52 3.44 -5.92 -11.28
N LEU A 53 2.80 -5.04 -10.51
CA LEU A 53 2.81 -5.04 -9.06
C LEU A 53 1.39 -5.09 -8.50
N PHE A 54 1.21 -5.87 -7.44
CA PHE A 54 0.09 -5.68 -6.53
C PHE A 54 0.40 -4.56 -5.55
N VAL A 55 -0.52 -3.62 -5.42
CA VAL A 55 -0.58 -2.63 -4.36
C VAL A 55 -1.60 -3.11 -3.34
N SER A 56 -1.12 -3.51 -2.17
CA SER A 56 -1.94 -3.91 -1.03
C SER A 56 -2.03 -2.77 -0.04
N PHE A 57 -3.23 -2.45 0.45
CA PHE A 57 -3.40 -1.45 1.51
C PHE A 57 -4.58 -1.79 2.43
N GLY A 58 -4.54 -1.26 3.66
CA GLY A 58 -5.55 -1.54 4.68
C GLY A 58 -6.45 -0.33 4.97
N LEU A 59 -7.76 -0.56 5.02
CA LEU A 59 -8.78 0.46 5.36
C LEU A 59 -9.71 -0.02 6.50
N PRO A 60 -10.36 0.91 7.21
CA PRO A 60 -11.33 0.58 8.26
C PRO A 60 -12.69 0.11 7.71
N ALA A 61 -12.97 0.40 6.43
CA ALA A 61 -14.20 0.07 5.73
C ALA A 61 -13.89 -0.47 4.32
N PRO A 62 -14.77 -1.25 3.69
CA PRO A 62 -14.57 -1.72 2.34
C PRO A 62 -14.83 -0.58 1.34
N LEU A 63 -13.96 -0.47 0.33
CA LEU A 63 -14.23 0.27 -0.89
C LEU A 63 -15.25 -0.49 -1.75
N ASP A 64 -16.23 0.26 -2.26
CA ASP A 64 -17.13 -0.20 -3.34
C ASP A 64 -16.50 0.15 -4.69
N SER A 65 -15.42 -0.55 -5.05
CA SER A 65 -14.73 -0.38 -6.33
C SER A 65 -14.30 -1.73 -6.91
N PRO A 66 -14.70 -2.05 -8.16
CA PRO A 66 -14.23 -3.26 -8.85
C PRO A 66 -12.71 -3.34 -8.99
N ARG A 67 -12.03 -2.18 -8.99
CA ARG A 67 -10.57 -2.07 -9.10
C ARG A 67 -9.84 -2.45 -7.81
N ALA A 68 -10.47 -2.29 -6.66
CA ALA A 68 -9.87 -2.50 -5.34
C ALA A 68 -10.72 -3.49 -4.52
N PRO A 69 -10.85 -4.76 -4.95
CA PRO A 69 -11.62 -5.77 -4.22
C PRO A 69 -11.13 -5.88 -2.78
N SER A 70 -12.09 -5.97 -1.86
CA SER A 70 -11.84 -6.01 -0.42
C SER A 70 -11.87 -7.43 0.12
N VAL A 71 -10.95 -7.75 1.03
CA VAL A 71 -10.98 -8.96 1.84
C VAL A 71 -10.92 -8.56 3.31
N GLN A 72 -11.83 -9.09 4.13
CA GLN A 72 -11.86 -8.85 5.57
C GLN A 72 -11.33 -10.08 6.33
N PRO A 73 -10.03 -10.15 6.66
CA PRO A 73 -9.50 -11.25 7.46
C PRO A 73 -9.96 -11.20 8.92
N TYR A 74 -10.25 -10.00 9.45
CA TYR A 74 -10.74 -9.77 10.81
C TYR A 74 -11.75 -8.61 10.83
N PRO A 75 -12.73 -8.61 11.76
CA PRO A 75 -13.69 -7.52 11.89
C PRO A 75 -13.02 -6.14 11.97
N GLY A 76 -13.49 -5.19 11.16
CA GLY A 76 -13.01 -3.80 11.15
C GLY A 76 -11.65 -3.59 10.47
N ARG A 77 -11.12 -4.60 9.76
CA ARG A 77 -9.91 -4.45 8.93
C ARG A 77 -10.15 -5.02 7.53
N PHE A 78 -10.23 -4.14 6.56
CA PHE A 78 -10.34 -4.50 5.15
C PHE A 78 -8.98 -4.35 4.48
N THR A 79 -8.57 -5.38 3.74
CA THR A 79 -7.37 -5.34 2.90
C THR A 79 -7.80 -5.30 1.46
N HIS A 80 -7.30 -4.31 0.73
CA HIS A 80 -7.55 -4.12 -0.68
C HIS A 80 -6.30 -4.48 -1.48
N HIS A 81 -6.51 -5.03 -2.68
CA HIS A 81 -5.45 -5.36 -3.62
C HIS A 81 -5.78 -4.72 -4.96
N VAL A 82 -4.87 -3.89 -5.47
CA VAL A 82 -4.97 -3.29 -6.80
C VAL A 82 -3.80 -3.81 -7.65
N THR A 83 -4.08 -4.34 -8.84
CA THR A 83 -3.03 -4.69 -9.79
C THR A 83 -2.65 -3.47 -10.63
N LEU A 84 -1.37 -3.11 -10.61
CA LEU A 84 -0.79 -2.13 -11.54
C LEU A 84 0.05 -2.87 -12.57
N GLU A 85 -0.32 -2.74 -13.84
CA GLU A 85 0.49 -3.29 -14.94
C GLU A 85 1.51 -2.29 -15.48
N GLY A 86 1.32 -0.99 -15.23
CA GLY A 86 2.22 0.07 -15.66
C GLY A 86 2.12 1.32 -14.76
N PRO A 87 3.04 2.28 -14.92
CA PRO A 87 3.09 3.50 -14.12
C PRO A 87 1.84 4.37 -14.25
N GLU A 88 1.12 4.28 -15.37
CA GLU A 88 -0.15 4.97 -15.62
C GLU A 88 -1.25 4.61 -14.62
N GLY A 89 -1.16 3.43 -13.98
CA GLY A 89 -2.11 3.02 -12.95
C GLY A 89 -1.87 3.69 -11.58
N ALA A 90 -0.80 4.48 -11.44
CA ALA A 90 -0.54 5.32 -10.26
C ALA A 90 -1.28 6.67 -10.39
N ASP A 91 -2.60 6.62 -10.45
CA ASP A 91 -3.47 7.77 -10.69
C ASP A 91 -4.04 8.38 -9.40
N GLY A 92 -4.88 9.41 -9.57
CA GLY A 92 -5.53 10.10 -8.46
C GLY A 92 -6.50 9.24 -7.64
N GLU A 93 -7.10 8.22 -8.25
CA GLU A 93 -8.00 7.30 -7.54
C GLU A 93 -7.19 6.44 -6.56
N LEU A 94 -6.10 5.83 -7.03
CA LEU A 94 -5.17 5.10 -6.17
C LEU A 94 -4.57 6.00 -5.10
N ALA A 95 -4.19 7.23 -5.44
CA ALA A 95 -3.66 8.20 -4.50
C ALA A 95 -4.64 8.50 -3.36
N GLY A 96 -5.94 8.64 -3.66
CA GLY A 96 -6.99 8.82 -2.67
C GLY A 96 -7.05 7.67 -1.67
N TRP A 97 -7.11 6.43 -2.16
CA TRP A 97 -7.16 5.25 -1.29
C TRP A 97 -5.89 5.06 -0.44
N LEU A 98 -4.72 5.32 -1.02
CA LEU A 98 -3.45 5.26 -0.30
C LEU A 98 -3.36 6.32 0.78
N LYS A 99 -3.93 7.52 0.54
CA LYS A 99 -4.03 8.56 1.56
C LYS A 99 -4.96 8.15 2.71
N GLU A 100 -6.11 7.56 2.42
CA GLU A 100 -7.00 7.03 3.47
C GLU A 100 -6.32 5.94 4.30
N ALA A 101 -5.57 5.04 3.66
CA ALA A 101 -4.80 4.01 4.35
C ALA A 101 -3.71 4.61 5.26
N TYR A 102 -3.05 5.69 4.82
CA TYR A 102 -2.11 6.47 5.63
C TYR A 102 -2.80 7.08 6.87
N ASP A 103 -3.94 7.74 6.69
CA ASP A 103 -4.69 8.37 7.77
C ASP A 103 -5.14 7.31 8.81
N PHE A 104 -5.60 6.15 8.34
CA PHE A 104 -5.95 5.02 9.20
C PHE A 104 -4.74 4.47 9.97
N ALA A 105 -3.58 4.37 9.32
CA ALA A 105 -2.34 3.92 9.95
C ALA A 105 -1.92 4.86 11.09
N ARG A 106 -1.97 6.17 10.83
CA ARG A 106 -1.66 7.22 11.83
C ARG A 106 -2.59 7.14 13.03
N PHE A 107 -3.90 6.97 12.80
CA PHE A 107 -4.88 6.77 13.87
C PHE A 107 -4.55 5.54 14.72
N ARG A 108 -4.22 4.40 14.09
CA ARG A 108 -3.83 3.18 14.81
C ARG A 108 -2.52 3.32 15.57
N ALA A 109 -1.54 4.02 15.01
CA ALA A 109 -0.26 4.27 15.66
C ALA A 109 -0.43 5.15 16.91
N ALA A 110 -1.25 6.20 16.84
CA ALA A 110 -1.54 7.06 17.99
C ALA A 110 -2.22 6.29 19.14
N ARG A 111 -3.14 5.37 18.82
CA ARG A 111 -3.79 4.50 19.80
C ARG A 111 -2.88 3.40 20.38
N ARG A 112 -1.72 3.17 19.76
CA ARG A 112 -0.70 2.21 20.20
C ARG A 112 0.35 2.84 21.13
N SER A 113 0.17 4.08 21.57
CA SER A 113 1.08 4.72 22.54
C SER A 113 1.41 3.74 23.69
N PRO A 114 2.69 3.54 24.04
CA PRO A 114 3.04 2.60 25.10
C PRO A 114 2.35 3.06 26.39
N ARG A 115 1.72 2.11 27.11
CA ARG A 115 1.54 2.29 28.55
C ARG A 115 2.92 2.64 29.09
N SER A 116 3.08 3.86 29.59
CA SER A 116 4.24 4.28 30.35
C SER A 116 4.53 3.21 31.40
N ARG A 117 5.70 2.58 31.31
CA ARG A 117 6.30 1.92 32.47
C ARG A 117 7.02 2.96 33.29
#